data_AF-A0A7Y2BI81-F1
#
_entry.id   AF-A0A7Y2BI81-F1
#
_cell.length_a   1.000
_cell.length_b   1.000
_cell.length_c   1.000
_cell.angle_alpha   90.00
_cell.angle_beta   90.00
_cell.angle_gamma   90.00
#
_symmetry.space_group_name_H-M   'P 1'
#
loop_
_entity.id
_entity.type
_entity.pdbx_description
1 polymer ?
#
loop_
_entity_poly.entity_id
_entity_poly.type
_entity_poly.pdbx_seq_one_letter_code
_entity_poly.pdbx_strand_id
1 'polypeptide(L)'
;RRPTNNFFISLDAIFSVHFPPRGAFSVWIAGDFNSDRWDFDGYNSSRAVRNSRENFARARLGGSLEIVVTKKWNIWIEVEGIVAGKRRPILGDIFGGGHPDSLVYGQFGATFKFGSPKEGS
;
A
#
# COMPACT_ATOMS: atom_id res chain seq x y z
N ARG A 1 30.34 12.36 -12.80
CA ARG A 1 29.41 11.57 -11.96
C ARG A 1 28.09 12.33 -11.88
N ARG A 2 26.96 11.72 -12.24
CA ARG A 2 25.62 12.31 -12.05
C ARG A 2 25.09 11.83 -10.69
N PRO A 3 24.33 12.66 -9.94
CA PRO A 3 23.82 12.25 -8.64
C PRO A 3 22.71 11.20 -8.78
N THR A 4 22.85 10.10 -8.05
CA THR A 4 21.78 9.14 -7.77
C THR A 4 20.73 9.87 -6.92
N ASN A 5 19.53 10.08 -7.46
CA ASN A 5 18.46 10.76 -6.76
C ASN A 5 17.13 10.04 -7.04
N ASN A 6 16.35 9.87 -5.98
CA ASN A 6 15.01 9.31 -6.04
C ASN A 6 14.03 10.36 -5.49
N PHE A 7 12.96 10.58 -6.24
CA PHE A 7 11.88 11.49 -5.87
C PHE A 7 10.55 10.73 -5.89
N PHE A 8 9.75 10.87 -4.84
CA PHE A 8 8.44 10.26 -4.70
C PHE A 8 7.41 11.26 -4.16
N ILE A 9 6.23 11.29 -4.79
CA ILE A 9 5.02 11.94 -4.30
C ILE A 9 3.88 10.91 -4.32
N SER A 10 3.09 10.85 -3.26
CA SER A 10 1.78 10.17 -3.23
C SER A 10 0.69 11.19 -2.94
N LEU A 11 -0.47 11.04 -3.58
CA LEU A 11 -1.69 11.76 -3.27
C LEU A 11 -2.81 10.77 -2.97
N ASP A 12 -3.34 10.81 -1.76
CA ASP A 12 -4.33 9.84 -1.28
C ASP A 12 -5.62 10.59 -0.90
N ALA A 13 -6.76 10.11 -1.42
CA ALA A 13 -8.09 10.57 -1.05
C ALA A 13 -8.84 9.44 -0.35
N ILE A 14 -9.19 9.64 0.92
CA ILE A 14 -9.82 8.63 1.78
C ILE A 14 -11.24 9.07 2.14
N PHE A 15 -12.19 8.14 1.96
CA PHE A 15 -13.59 8.30 2.31
C PHE A 15 -13.97 7.25 3.35
N SER A 16 -14.54 7.67 4.47
CA SER A 16 -14.90 6.77 5.56
C SER A 16 -16.34 6.97 5.99
N VAL A 17 -17.06 5.87 6.17
CA VAL A 17 -18.38 5.84 6.80
C VAL A 17 -18.23 5.16 8.16
N HIS A 18 -18.58 5.89 9.22
CA HIS A 18 -18.49 5.40 10.58
C HIS A 18 -19.86 4.95 11.10
N PHE A 19 -19.92 3.77 11.71
CA PHE A 19 -21.15 3.19 12.26
C PHE A 19 -20.99 2.91 13.76
N PRO A 20 -21.04 3.92 14.66
CA PRO A 20 -20.98 3.66 16.09
C PRO A 20 -22.14 2.77 16.58
N PRO A 21 -21.91 1.81 17.49
CA PRO A 21 -20.62 1.32 18.01
C PRO A 21 -20.08 0.11 17.21
N ARG A 22 -20.61 -0.16 16.02
CA ARG A 22 -20.45 -1.41 15.26
C ARG A 22 -19.19 -1.47 14.40
N GLY A 23 -18.66 -0.35 13.91
CA GLY A 23 -17.48 -0.39 13.05
C GLY A 23 -17.27 0.84 12.17
N ALA A 24 -16.38 0.69 11.19
CA ALA A 24 -16.09 1.69 10.18
C ALA A 24 -15.80 1.00 8.84
N PHE A 25 -16.17 1.65 7.75
CA PHE A 25 -15.79 1.26 6.40
C PHE A 25 -15.05 2.43 5.76
N SER A 26 -13.89 2.17 5.16
CA SER A 26 -13.10 3.18 4.46
C SER A 26 -12.73 2.71 3.08
N VAL A 27 -12.67 3.64 2.12
CA VAL A 27 -12.18 3.42 0.76
C VAL A 27 -11.23 4.55 0.43
N TRP A 28 -10.16 4.26 -0.29
CA TRP A 28 -9.22 5.28 -0.74
C TRP A 28 -8.77 5.08 -2.17
N ILE A 29 -8.48 6.20 -2.82
CA ILE A 29 -7.87 6.28 -4.14
C ILE A 29 -6.55 7.01 -3.97
N ALA A 30 -5.46 6.40 -4.44
CA ALA A 30 -4.12 6.96 -4.35
C ALA A 30 -3.48 7.14 -5.72
N GLY A 31 -2.66 8.18 -5.86
CA GLY A 31 -1.83 8.44 -7.03
C GLY A 31 -0.36 8.57 -6.63
N ASP A 32 0.45 7.61 -7.04
CA ASP A 32 1.89 7.56 -6.77
C ASP A 32 2.67 8.04 -8.01
N PHE A 33 3.52 9.05 -7.85
CA PHE A 33 4.48 9.49 -8.85
C PHE A 33 5.86 9.30 -8.31
N ASN A 34 6.68 8.47 -8.96
CA ASN A 34 8.10 8.43 -8.59
C ASN A 34 9.00 8.54 -9.81
N SER A 35 10.20 9.01 -9.52
CA SER A 35 11.26 9.29 -10.45
C SER A 35 12.56 8.81 -9.82
N ASP A 36 13.11 7.73 -10.34
CA ASP A 36 14.35 7.14 -9.83
C ASP A 36 15.42 7.07 -10.95
N ARG A 37 16.69 7.17 -10.55
CA ARG A 37 17.86 6.90 -11.38
C ARG A 37 18.79 6.00 -10.59
N TRP A 38 18.96 4.77 -11.09
CA TRP A 38 19.85 3.77 -10.50
C TRP A 38 21.12 3.63 -11.35
N ASP A 39 22.22 4.29 -10.93
CA ASP A 39 23.53 4.25 -11.61
C ASP A 39 24.43 3.11 -11.06
N PHE A 40 23.92 1.89 -10.89
CA PHE A 40 24.75 0.75 -10.43
C PHE A 40 25.24 -0.11 -11.58
N ASP A 41 26.56 -0.15 -11.73
CA ASP A 41 27.31 -0.98 -12.67
C ASP A 41 27.92 -2.15 -11.88
N GLY A 42 27.17 -3.25 -11.82
CA GLY A 42 27.56 -4.47 -11.10
C GLY A 42 27.56 -5.64 -12.08
N TYR A 43 28.75 -6.15 -12.37
CA TYR A 43 29.01 -7.21 -13.34
C TYR A 43 28.08 -8.42 -13.15
N ASN A 44 27.22 -8.67 -14.16
CA ASN A 44 26.47 -9.91 -14.44
C ASN A 44 25.17 -10.16 -13.61
N SER A 45 24.01 -10.56 -14.15
CA SER A 45 23.43 -10.68 -15.50
C SER A 45 21.89 -10.61 -15.34
N SER A 46 21.16 -10.17 -16.38
CA SER A 46 19.67 -10.19 -16.53
C SER A 46 18.82 -8.98 -16.11
N ARG A 47 19.36 -7.96 -15.44
CA ARG A 47 18.60 -6.72 -15.19
C ARG A 47 19.25 -5.55 -15.89
N ALA A 48 18.52 -5.01 -16.87
CA ALA A 48 18.96 -3.92 -17.74
C ALA A 48 19.58 -2.78 -16.92
N VAL A 49 20.85 -2.49 -17.19
CA VAL A 49 21.51 -1.23 -16.81
C VAL A 49 20.70 -0.11 -17.45
N ARG A 50 19.80 0.52 -16.68
CA ARG A 50 18.99 1.63 -17.18
C ARG A 50 19.76 2.93 -16.99
N ASN A 51 20.48 3.33 -18.02
CA ASN A 51 21.27 4.57 -18.06
C ASN A 51 20.40 5.86 -18.06
N SER A 52 19.07 5.70 -18.04
CA SER A 52 18.07 6.76 -18.16
C SER A 52 17.18 6.83 -16.92
N ARG A 53 16.79 8.06 -16.54
CA ARG A 53 15.85 8.34 -15.45
C ARG A 53 14.50 7.70 -15.78
N GLU A 54 13.98 6.88 -14.86
CA GLU A 54 12.67 6.24 -15.04
C GLU A 54 11.63 6.97 -14.21
N ASN A 55 10.69 7.61 -14.91
CA ASN A 55 9.50 8.20 -14.32
C ASN A 55 8.35 7.20 -14.46
N PHE A 56 7.65 6.96 -13.36
CA PHE A 56 6.42 6.18 -13.38
C PHE A 56 5.35 6.87 -12.54
N ALA A 57 4.12 6.67 -12.99
CA ALA A 57 2.91 7.04 -12.29
C ALA A 57 2.07 5.78 -12.09
N ARG A 58 1.42 5.69 -10.94
CA ARG A 58 0.58 4.57 -10.53
C ARG A 58 -0.64 5.08 -9.80
N ALA A 59 -1.78 4.45 -10.07
CA ALA A 59 -3.00 4.65 -9.30
C ALA A 59 -3.27 3.40 -8.45
N ARG A 60 -3.60 3.61 -7.18
CA ARG A 60 -4.03 2.55 -6.25
C ARG A 60 -5.47 2.80 -5.83
N LEU A 61 -6.19 1.73 -5.58
CA LEU A 61 -7.52 1.73 -5.00
C LEU A 61 -7.50 0.72 -3.87
N GLY A 62 -7.91 1.13 -2.68
CA GLY A 62 -8.01 0.24 -1.54
C GLY A 62 -9.22 0.53 -0.68
N GLY A 63 -9.45 -0.35 0.27
CA GLY A 63 -10.50 -0.20 1.26
C GLY A 63 -10.22 -1.04 2.48
N SER A 64 -10.81 -0.62 3.59
CA SER A 64 -10.77 -1.34 4.84
C SER A 64 -12.15 -1.43 5.48
N LEU A 65 -12.37 -2.55 6.16
CA LEU A 65 -13.55 -2.79 6.95
C LEU A 65 -13.10 -3.13 8.37
N GLU A 66 -13.57 -2.36 9.33
CA GLU A 66 -13.36 -2.58 10.76
C GLU A 66 -14.70 -2.88 11.43
N ILE A 67 -14.75 -3.96 12.21
CA ILE A 67 -15.92 -4.41 12.94
C ILE A 67 -15.57 -4.50 14.43
N VAL A 68 -16.41 -3.90 15.28
CA VAL A 68 -16.32 -4.03 16.73
C VAL A 68 -17.00 -5.35 17.13
N VAL A 69 -16.20 -6.33 17.56
CA VAL A 69 -16.68 -7.66 17.95
C VAL A 69 -17.12 -7.67 19.42
N THR A 70 -16.37 -6.99 20.28
CA THR A 70 -16.72 -6.81 21.69
C THR A 70 -16.41 -5.39 22.12
N LYS A 71 -16.80 -4.98 23.34
CA LYS A 71 -16.42 -3.66 23.89
C LYS A 71 -14.91 -3.40 23.86
N LYS A 72 -14.08 -4.45 23.83
CA LYS A 72 -12.61 -4.35 23.83
C LYS A 72 -11.94 -4.82 22.54
N TRP A 73 -12.63 -5.52 21.65
CA TRP A 73 -12.02 -6.13 20.46
C TRP A 73 -12.63 -5.58 19.19
N ASN A 74 -11.77 -5.13 18.28
CA ASN A 74 -12.11 -4.84 16.90
C ASN A 74 -11.34 -5.81 16.00
N ILE A 75 -11.96 -6.26 14.92
CA ILE A 75 -11.31 -6.99 13.83
C ILE A 75 -11.35 -6.10 12.60
N TRP A 76 -10.29 -6.11 11.81
CA TRP A 76 -10.22 -5.35 10.59
C TRP A 76 -9.59 -6.15 9.45
N ILE A 77 -10.01 -5.81 8.24
CA ILE A 77 -9.43 -6.28 6.98
C ILE A 77 -9.20 -5.07 6.09
N GLU A 78 -8.09 -5.09 5.37
CA GLU A 78 -7.68 -4.07 4.42
C GLU A 78 -7.22 -4.74 3.13
N VAL A 79 -7.63 -4.19 2.00
CA VAL A 79 -7.21 -4.63 0.68
C VAL A 79 -6.89 -3.42 -0.15
N GLU A 80 -5.73 -3.42 -0.80
CA GLU A 80 -5.30 -2.39 -1.72
C GLU A 80 -4.78 -3.01 -3.01
N GLY A 81 -5.22 -2.46 -4.15
CA GLY A 81 -4.82 -2.91 -5.47
C GLY A 81 -4.32 -1.76 -6.33
N ILE A 82 -3.46 -2.10 -7.29
CA ILE A 82 -2.95 -1.20 -8.30
C ILE A 82 -3.88 -1.26 -9.51
N VAL A 83 -4.57 -0.15 -9.78
CA VAL A 83 -5.61 -0.10 -10.82
C VAL A 83 -5.08 0.41 -12.16
N ALA A 84 -4.01 1.21 -12.16
CA ALA A 84 -3.37 1.70 -13.38
C ALA A 84 -1.89 2.06 -13.13
N GLY A 85 -1.06 2.00 -14.17
CA GLY A 85 0.33 2.46 -14.14
C GLY A 85 1.36 1.41 -14.55
N LYS A 86 2.63 1.82 -14.60
CA LYS A 86 3.73 0.92 -14.95
C LYS A 86 4.03 -0.05 -13.80
N ARG A 87 4.43 -1.28 -14.16
CA ARG A 87 4.87 -2.31 -13.20
C ARG A 87 6.28 -1.97 -12.72
N ARG A 88 6.51 -1.92 -11.41
CA ARG A 88 7.85 -1.74 -10.84
C ARG A 88 8.51 -3.12 -10.73
N PRO A 89 9.74 -3.32 -11.21
CA PRO A 89 10.46 -4.59 -11.05
C PRO A 89 11.10 -4.71 -9.65
N ILE A 90 10.33 -4.45 -8.60
CA ILE A 90 10.81 -4.46 -7.21
C ILE A 90 9.99 -5.51 -6.44
N LEU A 91 10.70 -6.55 -5.98
CA LEU A 91 10.20 -7.73 -5.26
C LEU A 91 9.20 -8.56 -6.07
N GLY A 92 9.76 -9.53 -6.79
CA GLY A 92 9.05 -10.36 -7.76
C GLY A 92 8.05 -11.32 -7.12
N ASP A 93 6.97 -11.52 -7.88
CA ASP A 93 6.17 -12.73 -7.95
C ASP A 93 5.97 -13.54 -6.66
N ILE A 94 5.44 -12.90 -5.62
CA ILE A 94 5.15 -13.57 -4.34
C ILE A 94 4.12 -14.71 -4.52
N PHE A 95 3.32 -14.67 -5.59
CA PHE A 95 2.25 -15.63 -5.88
C PHE A 95 2.51 -16.55 -7.07
N GLY A 96 3.71 -16.56 -7.66
CA GLY A 96 4.10 -17.50 -8.73
C GLY A 96 3.35 -17.34 -10.06
N GLY A 97 2.77 -16.17 -10.34
CA GLY A 97 1.99 -15.85 -11.54
C GLY A 97 2.82 -15.29 -12.70
N GLY A 98 4.15 -15.28 -12.63
CA GLY A 98 5.00 -14.76 -13.69
C GLY A 98 4.91 -13.24 -13.86
N HIS A 99 4.56 -12.52 -12.79
CA HIS A 99 4.48 -11.07 -12.79
C HIS A 99 5.55 -10.46 -11.88
N PRO A 100 6.35 -9.50 -12.39
CA PRO A 100 7.45 -8.90 -11.63
C PRO A 100 6.98 -7.97 -10.49
N ASP A 101 5.67 -7.86 -10.26
CA ASP A 101 5.03 -6.88 -9.38
C ASP A 101 3.69 -7.41 -8.85
N SER A 102 3.53 -7.47 -7.52
CA SER A 102 2.27 -7.85 -6.87
C SER A 102 1.25 -6.71 -7.02
N LEU A 103 0.17 -6.95 -7.78
CA LEU A 103 -0.82 -5.91 -8.09
C LEU A 103 -1.86 -5.69 -6.99
N VAL A 104 -1.91 -6.57 -5.98
CA VAL A 104 -2.87 -6.52 -4.87
C VAL A 104 -2.16 -6.91 -3.58
N TYR A 105 -2.46 -6.18 -2.51
CA TYR A 105 -1.98 -6.37 -1.16
C TYR A 105 -3.18 -6.47 -0.23
N GLY A 106 -3.10 -7.36 0.74
CA GLY A 106 -4.14 -7.55 1.75
C GLY A 106 -3.54 -7.63 3.13
N GLN A 107 -4.19 -7.01 4.10
CA GLN A 107 -3.86 -7.10 5.51
C GLN A 107 -5.12 -7.48 6.28
N PHE A 108 -4.95 -8.23 7.37
CA PHE A 108 -6.01 -8.49 8.31
C PHE A 108 -5.42 -8.44 9.71
N GLY A 109 -6.24 -8.06 10.69
CA GLY A 109 -5.77 -7.94 12.05
C GLY A 109 -6.89 -7.75 13.06
N ALA A 110 -6.48 -7.62 14.31
CA ALA A 110 -7.36 -7.35 15.42
C ALA A 110 -6.73 -6.30 16.35
N THR A 111 -7.56 -5.44 16.92
CA THR A 111 -7.15 -4.36 17.82
C THR A 111 -7.82 -4.57 19.17
N PHE A 112 -7.02 -4.58 20.24
CA PHE A 112 -7.50 -4.64 21.61
C PHE A 112 -7.48 -3.26 22.26
N LYS A 113 -8.61 -2.81 22.80
CA LYS A 113 -8.77 -1.53 23.50
C LYS A 113 -8.43 -1.70 24.97
N PHE A 114 -7.36 -1.05 25.41
CA PHE A 114 -6.97 -1.00 26.82
C PHE A 114 -7.83 -0.01 27.60
N GLY A 115 -8.25 -0.39 28.81
CA GLY A 115 -9.11 0.41 29.69
C GLY A 115 -10.32 -0.38 30.21
N SER A 116 -10.76 -0.04 31.41
CA SER A 116 -12.07 -0.47 31.92
C SER A 116 -13.15 0.37 31.25
N PRO A 117 -14.30 -0.20 30.85
CA PRO A 117 -15.48 0.61 30.57
C PRO A 117 -15.70 1.49 31.80
N LYS A 118 -15.80 2.81 31.63
CA LYS A 118 -16.38 3.64 32.68
C LYS A 118 -17.83 3.17 32.81
N GLU A 119 -18.10 2.34 33.82
CA GLU A 119 -19.46 2.13 34.28
C GLU A 119 -19.96 3.51 34.70
N GLY A 120 -21.03 3.96 34.06
CA GLY A 120 -21.67 5.22 34.41
C GLY A 120 -22.07 5.17 35.88
N SER A 121 -21.62 6.18 36.62
CA SER A 121 -22.25 6.64 37.86
C SER A 121 -23.72 6.98 37.63
#